data_AF-A0A7S0PVZ3-F1
#
_entry.id   AF-A0A7S0PVZ3-F1
#
_cell.length_a   1.000
_cell.length_b   1.000
_cell.length_c   1.000
_cell.angle_alpha   90.00
_cell.angle_beta   90.00
_cell.angle_gamma   90.00
#
_symmetry.space_group_name_H-M   'P 1'
#
loop_
_entity.id
_entity.type
_entity.pdbx_description
1 polymer ?
#
loop_
_entity_poly.entity_id
_entity_poly.type
_entity_poly.pdbx_seq_one_letter_code
_entity_poly.pdbx_strand_id
1 'polypeptide(L)'
;EQDFPSLLEYNNYLEEVEDVIYSIVNEEPNAEEAKARVKREEEANKAEIVIRQSQRADEERSIADRISSEQRETERRKRDAIEEEHAIADTKRKLKQETTEFLLGEREEVSAELRAAQMQGYRNELKRQGRGSQAAGAINQPRVREPADGLATREKKKPDREFLRKRQSAGAGVPSSSIAANERNWNETVSSLFAKVAM
;
A
#
# COMPACT_ATOMS: atom_id res chain seq x y z
N GLU A 1 -22.18 21.26 -21.16
CA GLU A 1 -22.15 22.33 -20.14
C GLU A 1 -21.48 23.61 -20.64
N GLN A 2 -20.23 23.59 -21.14
CA GLN A 2 -19.51 24.81 -21.55
C GLN A 2 -20.18 25.64 -22.66
N ASP A 3 -21.02 25.01 -23.48
CA ASP A 3 -21.78 25.68 -24.55
C ASP A 3 -23.07 26.36 -24.06
N PHE A 4 -23.40 26.25 -22.77
CA PHE A 4 -24.62 26.80 -22.18
C PHE A 4 -24.30 27.83 -21.11
N PRO A 5 -25.09 28.91 -20.99
CA PRO A 5 -24.84 29.97 -20.02
C PRO A 5 -25.25 29.58 -18.58
N SER A 6 -26.07 28.54 -18.41
CA SER A 6 -26.48 28.05 -17.09
C SER A 6 -26.65 26.52 -17.04
N LEU A 7 -26.47 25.96 -15.85
CA LEU A 7 -26.70 24.53 -15.60
C LEU A 7 -28.17 24.14 -15.81
N LEU A 8 -29.10 25.05 -15.49
CA LEU A 8 -30.54 24.82 -15.68
C LEU A 8 -30.86 24.66 -17.17
N GLU A 9 -30.33 25.55 -18.03
CA GLU A 9 -30.52 25.43 -19.48
C GLU A 9 -29.91 24.17 -20.06
N TYR A 10 -28.72 23.79 -19.57
CA TYR A 10 -28.11 22.52 -19.97
C TYR A 10 -28.97 21.32 -19.58
N ASN A 11 -29.52 21.30 -18.36
CA ASN A 11 -30.38 20.20 -17.90
C ASN A 11 -31.72 20.16 -18.66
N ASN A 12 -32.34 21.31 -18.88
CA ASN A 12 -33.57 21.40 -19.68
C ASN A 12 -33.33 20.89 -21.11
N TYR A 13 -32.19 21.24 -21.72
CA TYR A 13 -31.81 20.72 -23.03
C TYR A 13 -31.61 19.19 -23.01
N LEU A 14 -31.01 18.63 -21.95
CA LEU A 14 -30.87 17.19 -21.82
C LEU A 14 -32.23 16.47 -21.70
N GLU A 15 -33.18 17.05 -20.97
CA GLU A 15 -34.55 16.53 -20.86
C GLU A 15 -35.26 16.56 -22.22
N GLU A 16 -35.15 17.66 -22.97
CA GLU A 16 -35.68 17.75 -24.34
C GLU A 16 -35.06 16.70 -25.29
N VAL A 17 -33.75 16.43 -25.15
CA VAL A 17 -33.08 15.39 -25.94
C VAL A 17 -33.58 14.00 -25.55
N GLU A 18 -33.77 13.73 -24.27
CA GLU A 18 -34.33 12.47 -23.77
C GLU A 18 -35.75 12.24 -24.30
N ASP A 19 -36.62 13.25 -24.27
CA ASP A 19 -37.98 13.17 -24.80
C ASP A 19 -38.02 12.84 -26.30
N VAL A 20 -37.12 13.46 -27.08
CA VAL A 20 -36.96 13.17 -28.50
C VAL A 20 -36.50 11.73 -28.72
N ILE A 21 -35.50 11.27 -27.97
CA ILE A 21 -35.00 9.89 -28.06
C ILE A 21 -36.12 8.90 -27.69
N TYR A 22 -36.83 9.16 -26.59
CA TYR A 22 -37.92 8.33 -26.10
C TYR A 22 -39.04 8.22 -27.16
N SER A 23 -39.45 9.35 -27.74
CA SER A 23 -40.46 9.39 -28.81
C SER A 23 -40.01 8.56 -30.03
N ILE A 24 -38.72 8.63 -30.39
CA ILE A 24 -38.15 7.90 -31.54
C ILE A 24 -38.05 6.40 -31.26
N VAL A 25 -37.61 6.00 -30.06
CA VAL A 25 -37.38 4.60 -29.67
C VAL A 25 -38.69 3.85 -29.46
N ASN A 26 -39.70 4.51 -28.91
CA ASN A 26 -41.02 3.90 -28.63
C ASN A 26 -42.04 4.07 -29.76
N GLU A 27 -41.63 4.66 -30.88
CA GLU A 27 -42.48 4.88 -32.06
C GLU A 27 -43.80 5.61 -31.73
N GLU A 28 -43.71 6.64 -30.90
CA GLU A 28 -44.86 7.47 -30.57
C GLU A 28 -45.43 8.17 -31.83
N PRO A 29 -46.69 8.65 -31.81
CA PRO A 29 -47.32 9.28 -32.98
C PRO A 29 -46.53 10.47 -33.56
N ASN A 30 -45.69 11.11 -32.76
CA ASN A 30 -44.81 12.23 -33.11
C ASN A 30 -43.39 11.81 -33.57
N ALA A 31 -43.09 10.50 -33.63
CA ALA A 31 -41.75 9.99 -33.90
C ALA A 31 -41.21 10.39 -35.28
N GLU A 32 -42.05 10.47 -36.31
CA GLU A 32 -41.63 10.92 -37.65
C GLU A 32 -41.21 12.39 -37.64
N GLU A 33 -41.93 13.24 -36.90
CA GLU A 33 -41.61 14.65 -36.75
C GLU A 33 -40.31 14.85 -35.95
N ALA A 34 -40.14 14.07 -34.88
CA ALA A 34 -38.91 14.04 -34.09
C ALA A 34 -37.69 13.64 -34.94
N LYS A 35 -37.80 12.58 -35.75
CA LYS A 35 -36.74 12.16 -36.70
C LYS A 35 -36.42 13.25 -37.72
N ALA A 36 -37.44 13.92 -38.25
CA ALA A 36 -37.26 15.02 -39.20
C ALA A 36 -36.64 16.27 -38.56
N ARG A 37 -36.89 16.53 -37.28
CA ARG A 37 -36.23 17.59 -36.50
C ARG A 37 -34.75 17.29 -36.32
N VAL A 38 -34.43 16.09 -35.83
CA VAL A 38 -33.03 15.64 -35.64
C VAL A 38 -32.25 15.72 -36.94
N LYS A 39 -32.81 15.25 -38.06
CA LYS A 39 -32.14 15.31 -39.35
C LYS A 39 -31.82 16.74 -39.81
N ARG A 40 -32.75 17.68 -39.61
CA ARG A 40 -32.53 19.09 -39.93
C ARG A 40 -31.44 19.71 -39.08
N GLU A 41 -31.43 19.41 -37.78
CA GLU A 41 -30.39 19.89 -36.85
C GLU A 41 -29.01 19.27 -37.18
N GLU A 42 -28.97 18.00 -37.58
CA GLU A 42 -27.75 17.33 -38.04
C GLU A 42 -27.17 18.01 -39.29
N GLU A 43 -28.02 18.29 -40.29
CA GLU A 43 -27.60 18.96 -41.52
C GLU A 43 -27.13 20.40 -41.25
N ALA A 44 -27.82 21.14 -40.37
CA ALA A 44 -27.46 22.51 -40.00
C ALA A 44 -26.13 22.58 -39.24
N ASN A 45 -25.87 21.61 -38.34
CA ASN A 45 -24.73 21.64 -37.43
C ASN A 45 -23.60 20.68 -37.83
N LYS A 46 -23.65 20.12 -39.05
CA LYS A 46 -22.71 19.10 -39.53
C LYS A 46 -21.24 19.47 -39.35
N ALA A 47 -20.87 20.72 -39.62
CA ALA A 47 -19.50 21.19 -39.49
C ALA A 47 -19.03 21.19 -38.03
N GLU A 48 -19.89 21.66 -37.11
CA GLU A 48 -19.58 21.68 -35.68
C GLU A 48 -19.47 20.27 -35.10
N ILE A 49 -20.35 19.36 -35.54
CA ILE A 49 -20.30 17.95 -35.13
C ILE A 49 -18.94 17.34 -35.47
N VAL A 50 -18.44 17.56 -36.69
CA VAL A 50 -17.13 17.05 -37.12
C VAL A 50 -15.99 17.63 -36.27
N ILE A 51 -16.04 18.93 -35.97
CA ILE A 51 -15.02 19.58 -35.14
C ILE A 51 -15.04 19.00 -33.71
N ARG A 52 -16.22 18.90 -33.09
CA ARG A 52 -16.38 18.33 -31.74
C ARG A 52 -15.97 16.87 -31.68
N GLN A 53 -16.25 16.09 -32.73
CA GLN A 53 -15.77 14.70 -32.84
C GLN A 53 -14.24 14.62 -32.92
N SER A 54 -13.60 15.50 -33.68
CA SER A 54 -12.13 15.58 -33.73
C SER A 54 -11.54 15.94 -32.37
N GLN A 55 -12.11 16.92 -31.68
CA GLN A 55 -11.66 17.33 -30.34
C GLN A 55 -11.79 16.18 -29.34
N ARG A 56 -12.93 15.47 -29.32
CA ARG A 56 -13.10 14.28 -28.47
C ARG A 56 -12.08 13.19 -28.80
N ALA A 57 -11.82 12.93 -30.08
CA ALA A 57 -10.83 11.93 -30.47
C ALA A 57 -9.41 12.31 -30.03
N ASP A 58 -9.05 13.59 -30.09
CA ASP A 58 -7.75 14.08 -29.62
C ASP A 58 -7.63 14.05 -28.08
N GLU A 59 -8.72 14.38 -27.37
CA GLU A 59 -8.82 14.23 -25.92
C GLU A 59 -8.67 12.77 -25.48
N GLU A 60 -9.38 11.85 -26.13
CA GLU A 60 -9.29 10.41 -25.88
C GLU A 60 -7.87 9.87 -26.11
N ARG A 61 -7.21 10.30 -27.19
CA ARG A 61 -5.81 9.96 -27.46
C ARG A 61 -4.88 10.50 -26.38
N SER A 62 -5.04 11.75 -25.97
CA SER A 62 -4.26 12.37 -24.90
C SER A 62 -4.42 11.62 -23.56
N ILE A 63 -5.65 11.23 -23.22
CA ILE A 63 -5.93 10.42 -22.02
C ILE A 63 -5.26 9.05 -22.13
N ALA A 64 -5.39 8.38 -23.27
CA ALA A 64 -4.78 7.07 -23.49
C ALA A 64 -3.24 7.11 -23.38
N ASP A 65 -2.61 8.13 -23.95
CA ASP A 65 -1.16 8.35 -23.85
C ASP A 65 -0.74 8.59 -22.40
N ARG A 66 -1.50 9.39 -21.65
CA ARG A 66 -1.25 9.63 -20.22
C ARG A 66 -1.32 8.34 -19.42
N ILE A 67 -2.38 7.54 -19.61
CA ILE A 67 -2.53 6.25 -18.92
C ILE A 67 -1.36 5.31 -19.26
N SER A 68 -0.98 5.22 -20.53
CA SER A 68 0.15 4.40 -20.99
C SER A 68 1.48 4.85 -20.36
N SER A 69 1.70 6.15 -20.24
CA SER A 69 2.90 6.71 -19.59
C SER A 69 2.95 6.38 -18.09
N GLU A 70 1.83 6.50 -17.39
CA GLU A 70 1.72 6.22 -15.96
C GLU A 70 1.88 4.72 -15.67
N GLN A 71 1.34 3.85 -16.52
CA GLN A 71 1.55 2.40 -16.44
C GLN A 71 3.03 2.05 -16.56
N ARG A 72 3.75 2.65 -17.51
CA ARG A 72 5.20 2.43 -17.67
C ARG A 72 6.00 2.91 -16.46
N GLU A 73 5.65 4.07 -15.90
CA GLU A 73 6.32 4.58 -14.70
C GLU A 73 6.05 3.71 -13.47
N THR A 74 4.81 3.29 -13.26
CA THR A 74 4.45 2.44 -12.13
C THR A 74 5.11 1.08 -12.22
N GLU A 75 5.23 0.49 -13.41
CA GLU A 75 5.99 -0.74 -13.62
C GLU A 75 7.49 -0.56 -13.32
N ARG A 76 8.10 0.55 -13.73
CA ARG A 76 9.50 0.85 -13.40
C ARG A 76 9.70 0.96 -11.88
N ARG A 77 8.86 1.76 -11.21
CA ARG A 77 8.90 1.90 -9.74
C ARG A 77 8.73 0.57 -9.02
N LYS A 78 7.85 -0.31 -9.51
CA LYS A 78 7.68 -1.66 -8.95
C LYS A 78 8.94 -2.51 -9.10
N ARG A 79 9.61 -2.46 -10.27
CA ARG A 79 10.86 -3.20 -10.49
C ARG A 79 11.97 -2.69 -9.58
N ASP A 80 12.13 -1.37 -9.50
CA ASP A 80 13.16 -0.74 -8.67
C ASP A 80 12.94 -1.08 -7.18
N ALA A 81 11.69 -1.09 -6.71
CA ALA A 81 11.36 -1.47 -5.34
C ALA A 81 11.69 -2.94 -5.03
N ILE A 82 11.43 -3.87 -5.98
CA ILE A 82 11.78 -5.28 -5.82
C ILE A 82 13.29 -5.47 -5.78
N GLU A 83 14.03 -4.76 -6.65
CA GLU A 83 15.50 -4.82 -6.67
C GLU A 83 16.10 -4.25 -5.37
N GLU A 84 15.58 -3.12 -4.89
CA GLU A 84 15.98 -2.52 -3.62
C GLU A 84 15.67 -3.47 -2.44
N GLU A 85 14.49 -4.10 -2.41
CA GLU A 85 14.13 -5.07 -1.39
C GLU A 85 15.08 -6.27 -1.38
N HIS A 86 15.44 -6.80 -2.56
CA HIS A 86 16.39 -7.90 -2.67
C HIS A 86 17.78 -7.50 -2.18
N ALA A 87 18.26 -6.29 -2.52
CA ALA A 87 19.54 -5.78 -2.04
C ALA A 87 19.55 -5.60 -0.51
N ILE A 88 18.46 -5.11 0.07
CA ILE A 88 18.30 -4.99 1.52
C ILE A 88 18.26 -6.38 2.18
N ALA A 89 17.59 -7.35 1.58
CA ALA A 89 17.52 -8.72 2.10
C ALA A 89 18.91 -9.38 2.11
N ASP A 90 19.69 -9.22 1.04
CA ASP A 90 21.05 -9.76 0.91
C ASP A 90 22.02 -9.14 1.90
N THR A 91 22.00 -7.81 2.05
CA THR A 91 22.83 -7.10 3.05
C THR A 91 22.45 -7.54 4.46
N LYS A 92 21.16 -7.63 4.78
CA LYS A 92 20.68 -8.14 6.08
C LYS A 92 21.10 -9.58 6.33
N ARG A 93 21.08 -10.44 5.30
CA ARG A 93 21.55 -11.83 5.40
C ARG A 93 23.04 -11.89 5.70
N LYS A 94 23.86 -11.11 4.99
CA LYS A 94 25.32 -11.01 5.23
C LYS A 94 25.63 -10.54 6.64
N LEU A 95 24.97 -9.48 7.10
CA LEU A 95 25.15 -8.95 8.46
C LEU A 95 24.76 -9.97 9.53
N LYS A 96 23.67 -10.74 9.32
CA LYS A 96 23.27 -11.83 10.22
C LYS A 96 24.33 -12.94 10.28
N GLN A 97 24.84 -13.38 9.12
CA GLN A 97 25.89 -14.40 9.04
C GLN A 97 27.16 -13.95 9.77
N GLU A 98 27.62 -12.72 9.51
CA GLU A 98 28.77 -12.15 10.18
C GLU A 98 28.58 -12.05 11.70
N THR A 99 27.39 -11.66 12.15
CA THR A 99 27.05 -11.65 13.58
C THR A 99 27.17 -13.05 14.18
N THR A 100 26.67 -14.08 13.48
CA THR A 100 26.74 -15.46 13.96
C THR A 100 28.16 -16.01 14.02
N GLU A 101 28.98 -15.76 13.00
CA GLU A 101 30.39 -16.20 12.94
C GLU A 101 31.21 -15.57 14.08
N PHE A 102 31.02 -14.27 14.33
CA PHE A 102 31.66 -13.60 15.46
C PHE A 102 31.23 -14.19 16.81
N LEU A 103 29.93 -14.44 17.02
CA LEU A 103 29.43 -15.04 18.26
C LEU A 103 29.92 -16.48 18.47
N LEU A 104 30.18 -17.21 17.39
CA LEU A 104 30.77 -18.55 17.43
C LEU A 104 32.29 -18.54 17.59
N GLY A 105 32.93 -17.36 17.57
CA GLY A 105 34.38 -17.21 17.66
C GLY A 105 35.12 -17.68 16.40
N GLU A 106 34.40 -17.91 15.30
CA GLU A 106 34.98 -18.28 14.00
C GLU A 106 35.65 -17.06 13.33
N ARG A 107 35.32 -15.85 13.81
CA ARG A 107 35.91 -14.59 13.35
C ARG A 107 36.28 -13.72 14.55
N GLU A 108 37.50 -13.16 14.56
CA GLU A 108 38.01 -12.33 15.66
C GLU A 108 37.41 -10.91 15.70
N GLU A 109 37.00 -10.37 14.54
CA GLU A 109 36.49 -9.00 14.43
C GLU A 109 35.23 -8.89 13.56
N VAL A 110 34.34 -7.96 13.97
CA VAL A 110 33.13 -7.57 13.25
C VAL A 110 33.43 -6.45 12.24
N SER A 111 32.82 -6.45 11.05
CA SER A 111 32.91 -5.36 10.06
C SER A 111 32.48 -4.01 10.63
N ALA A 112 33.02 -2.94 10.05
CA ALA A 112 32.63 -1.58 10.38
C ALA A 112 31.13 -1.33 10.13
N GLU A 113 30.55 -2.00 9.14
CA GLU A 113 29.13 -1.91 8.76
C GLU A 113 28.23 -2.55 9.83
N LEU A 114 28.57 -3.74 10.34
CA LEU A 114 27.82 -4.38 11.42
C LEU A 114 27.96 -3.59 12.74
N ARG A 115 29.14 -3.05 13.05
CA ARG A 115 29.32 -2.13 14.20
C ARG A 115 28.45 -0.88 14.06
N ALA A 116 28.41 -0.27 12.88
CA ALA A 116 27.58 0.91 12.62
C ALA A 116 26.07 0.61 12.73
N ALA A 117 25.61 -0.51 12.17
CA ALA A 117 24.23 -0.96 12.28
C ALA A 117 23.82 -1.22 13.74
N GLN A 118 24.70 -1.85 14.53
CA GLN A 118 24.48 -2.08 15.96
C GLN A 118 24.40 -0.75 16.74
N MET A 119 25.30 0.19 16.47
CA MET A 119 25.28 1.53 17.07
C MET A 119 24.05 2.35 16.67
N GLN A 120 23.55 2.18 15.45
CA GLN A 120 22.32 2.82 14.98
C GLN A 120 21.08 2.25 15.68
N GLY A 121 21.01 0.92 15.85
CA GLY A 121 19.96 0.27 16.64
C GLY A 121 19.95 0.75 18.09
N TYR A 122 21.12 0.82 18.73
CA TYR A 122 21.27 1.35 20.08
C TYR A 122 20.86 2.83 20.19
N ARG A 123 21.24 3.65 19.22
CA ARG A 123 20.85 5.08 19.14
C ARG A 123 19.34 5.25 18.98
N ASN A 124 18.68 4.40 18.19
CA ASN A 124 17.24 4.44 17.99
C ASN A 124 16.47 3.99 19.25
N GLU A 125 16.98 2.98 19.97
CA GLU A 125 16.40 2.53 21.25
C GLU A 125 16.53 3.62 22.33
N LEU A 126 17.69 4.29 22.43
CA LEU A 126 17.88 5.45 23.32
C LEU A 126 16.89 6.59 23.03
N LYS A 127 16.67 6.91 21.75
CA LYS A 127 15.65 7.92 21.35
C LYS A 127 14.23 7.47 21.73
N ARG A 128 13.92 6.18 21.63
CA ARG A 128 12.61 5.63 22.02
C ARG A 128 12.39 5.73 23.53
N GLN A 129 13.42 5.44 24.32
CA GLN A 129 13.37 5.58 25.78
C GLN A 129 13.22 7.05 26.21
N GLY A 130 13.91 7.98 25.54
CA GLY A 130 13.76 9.42 25.77
C GLY A 130 12.35 9.96 25.46
N ARG A 131 11.65 9.38 24.48
CA ARG A 131 10.25 9.73 24.17
C ARG A 131 9.23 9.01 25.07
N GLY A 132 9.53 7.79 25.51
CA GLY A 132 8.70 7.01 26.43
C GLY A 132 8.65 7.60 27.85
N SER A 133 9.67 8.34 28.27
CA SER A 133 9.71 8.99 29.59
C SER A 133 8.69 10.12 29.77
N GLN A 134 8.20 10.75 28.70
CA GLN A 134 7.16 11.79 28.80
C GLN A 134 5.73 11.23 28.73
N ALA A 135 5.54 9.98 28.29
CA ALA A 135 4.24 9.34 28.16
C ALA A 135 3.91 8.33 29.28
N ALA A 136 4.82 8.11 30.24
CA ALA A 136 4.68 7.14 31.33
C ALA A 136 3.99 7.69 32.60
N GLY A 137 3.25 8.81 32.48
CA GLY A 137 2.53 9.41 33.61
C GLY A 137 1.07 8.99 33.78
N ALA A 138 0.47 8.23 32.85
CA ALA A 138 -1.00 8.13 32.80
C ALA A 138 -1.58 6.81 32.27
N ILE A 139 -0.97 5.65 32.58
CA ILE A 139 -1.63 4.35 32.30
C ILE A 139 -1.49 3.42 33.52
N ASN A 140 -2.47 3.51 34.43
CA ASN A 140 -2.77 2.46 35.40
C ASN A 140 -3.31 1.24 34.65
N GLN A 141 -2.45 0.27 34.34
CA GLN A 141 -2.91 -1.09 34.02
C GLN A 141 -2.86 -1.97 35.28
N PRO A 142 -3.88 -2.81 35.53
CA PRO A 142 -3.90 -3.68 36.70
C PRO A 142 -2.79 -4.72 36.57
N ARG A 143 -1.79 -4.63 37.46
CA ARG A 143 -0.75 -5.66 37.60
C ARG A 143 -1.40 -6.94 38.12
N VAL A 144 -1.48 -7.96 37.26
CA VAL A 144 -1.73 -9.34 37.68
C VAL A 144 -0.57 -9.73 38.61
N ARG A 145 -0.90 -10.05 39.87
CA ARG A 145 0.07 -10.49 40.87
C ARG A 145 0.54 -11.89 40.49
N GLU A 146 1.76 -12.00 39.98
CA GLU A 146 2.34 -13.31 39.72
C GLU A 146 2.43 -14.11 41.05
N PRO A 147 2.15 -15.42 41.04
CA PRO A 147 2.31 -16.26 42.22
C PRO A 147 3.77 -16.28 42.67
N ALA A 148 4.00 -16.47 43.98
CA ALA A 148 5.30 -16.30 44.65
C ALA A 148 6.45 -17.18 44.13
N ASP A 149 6.18 -18.08 43.18
CA ASP A 149 7.13 -19.07 42.62
C ASP A 149 7.25 -19.01 41.09
N GLY A 150 6.92 -17.86 40.47
CA GLY A 150 7.04 -17.66 39.03
C GLY A 150 8.48 -17.40 38.60
N LEU A 151 9.09 -18.35 37.87
CA LEU A 151 10.15 -18.27 36.82
C LEU A 151 11.34 -17.28 36.92
N ALA A 152 11.46 -16.46 37.96
CA ALA A 152 12.48 -15.46 38.14
C ALA A 152 13.78 -16.03 38.75
N THR A 153 13.75 -17.29 39.21
CA THR A 153 14.91 -17.99 39.81
C THR A 153 15.64 -18.91 38.84
N ARG A 154 15.33 -18.90 37.54
CA ARG A 154 16.17 -19.61 36.57
C ARG A 154 17.42 -18.78 36.31
N GLU A 155 18.47 -19.14 37.05
CA GLU A 155 19.84 -18.64 36.90
C GLU A 155 20.18 -18.35 35.43
N LYS A 156 20.82 -17.19 35.21
CA LYS A 156 21.38 -16.73 33.94
C LYS A 156 22.51 -17.66 33.46
N LYS A 157 22.22 -18.92 33.13
CA LYS A 157 23.16 -19.79 32.42
C LYS A 157 23.17 -19.36 30.96
N LYS A 158 24.37 -19.02 30.46
CA LYS A 158 24.59 -18.73 29.04
C LYS A 158 24.07 -19.92 28.22
N PRO A 159 23.28 -19.69 27.16
CA PRO A 159 22.69 -20.78 26.39
C PRO A 159 23.78 -21.63 25.76
N ASP A 160 23.69 -22.94 25.97
CA ASP A 160 24.66 -23.90 25.48
C ASP A 160 24.59 -24.06 23.94
N ARG A 161 25.68 -24.50 23.31
CA ARG A 161 25.83 -24.53 21.84
C ARG A 161 24.77 -25.38 21.15
N GLU A 162 24.39 -26.50 21.76
CA GLU A 162 23.33 -27.37 21.25
C GLU A 162 21.94 -26.74 21.36
N PHE A 163 21.69 -25.96 22.41
CA PHE A 163 20.42 -25.29 22.62
C PHE A 163 20.14 -24.25 21.53
N LEU A 164 21.18 -23.52 21.10
CA LEU A 164 21.08 -22.54 20.00
C LEU A 164 20.85 -23.22 18.64
N ARG A 165 21.55 -24.33 18.35
CA ARG A 165 21.34 -25.10 17.11
C ARG A 165 19.93 -25.68 17.03
N LYS A 166 19.42 -26.24 18.13
CA LYS A 166 18.07 -26.82 18.20
C LYS A 166 16.97 -25.77 18.02
N ARG A 167 17.22 -24.53 18.46
CA ARG A 167 16.33 -23.38 18.18
C ARG A 167 16.35 -22.96 16.72
N GLN A 168 17.52 -22.91 16.11
CA GLN A 168 17.66 -22.57 14.68
C GLN A 168 16.98 -23.61 13.79
N SER A 169 17.11 -24.90 14.09
CA SER A 169 16.43 -25.97 13.34
C SER A 169 14.90 -25.94 13.52
N ALA A 170 14.42 -25.38 14.63
CA ALA A 170 12.98 -25.21 14.91
C ALA A 170 12.41 -23.90 14.34
N GLY A 171 13.17 -23.16 13.51
CA GLY A 171 12.74 -21.88 12.94
C GLY A 171 12.67 -20.72 13.94
N ALA A 172 12.99 -20.97 15.22
CA ALA A 172 12.99 -19.95 16.27
C ALA A 172 14.35 -19.25 16.29
N GLY A 173 14.45 -18.14 15.55
CA GLY A 173 15.61 -17.24 15.59
C GLY A 173 16.07 -16.91 17.02
N VAL A 174 17.35 -16.60 17.17
CA VAL A 174 17.95 -16.14 18.44
C VAL A 174 17.08 -15.02 19.03
N PRO A 175 16.75 -15.03 20.33
CA PRO A 175 15.96 -13.95 20.91
C PRO A 175 16.94 -12.78 21.06
N SER A 176 17.13 -11.99 20.01
CA SER A 176 17.63 -10.65 20.26
C SER A 176 16.49 -9.97 21.02
N SER A 177 16.66 -9.77 22.32
CA SER A 177 15.75 -8.97 23.15
C SER A 177 15.82 -7.48 22.78
N SER A 178 16.19 -7.18 21.54
CA SER A 178 16.36 -5.87 20.95
C SER A 178 16.34 -6.07 19.44
N ILE A 179 15.29 -5.51 18.83
CA ILE A 179 15.16 -5.18 17.40
C ILE A 179 14.81 -6.38 16.49
N ALA A 180 13.59 -6.34 15.95
CA ALA A 180 13.07 -7.11 14.80
C ALA A 180 12.23 -8.39 15.03
N ALA A 181 11.73 -8.67 16.24
CA ALA A 181 10.78 -9.78 16.46
C ALA A 181 9.29 -9.36 16.47
N ASN A 182 8.95 -8.16 16.02
CA ASN A 182 7.55 -7.68 16.09
C ASN A 182 7.10 -6.89 14.86
N GLU A 183 7.60 -7.25 13.67
CA GLU A 183 6.85 -6.97 12.44
C GLU A 183 5.84 -8.12 12.28
N ARG A 184 4.74 -8.03 13.03
CA ARG A 184 3.54 -8.80 12.72
C ARG A 184 3.16 -8.44 11.29
N ASN A 185 3.05 -9.46 10.45
CA ASN A 185 2.61 -9.33 9.07
C ASN A 185 1.19 -8.72 9.07
N TRP A 186 1.12 -7.40 8.89
CA TRP A 186 -0.13 -6.64 8.97
C TRP A 186 -1.13 -7.12 7.91
N ASN A 187 -0.62 -7.61 6.78
CA ASN A 187 -1.41 -8.21 5.70
C ASN A 187 -2.10 -9.50 6.16
N GLU A 188 -1.42 -10.41 6.87
CA GLU A 188 -2.06 -11.63 7.41
C GLU A 188 -3.10 -11.30 8.50
N THR A 189 -2.83 -10.28 9.32
CA THR A 189 -3.73 -9.89 10.41
C THR A 189 -5.03 -9.30 9.85
N VAL A 190 -4.95 -8.46 8.81
CA VAL A 190 -6.12 -7.86 8.14
C VAL A 190 -6.89 -8.89 7.32
N SER A 191 -6.20 -9.77 6.58
CA SER A 191 -6.87 -10.86 5.86
C SER A 191 -7.63 -11.81 6.79
N SER A 192 -7.12 -12.06 8.01
CA SER A 192 -7.82 -12.90 8.99
C SER A 192 -9.07 -12.25 9.62
N LEU A 193 -9.14 -10.91 9.62
CA LEU A 193 -10.28 -10.15 10.13
C LEU A 193 -11.49 -10.19 9.17
N PHE A 194 -11.24 -10.23 7.86
CA PHE A 194 -12.31 -10.30 6.85
C PHE A 194 -12.67 -11.72 6.43
N ALA A 195 -11.81 -12.72 6.66
CA ALA A 195 -12.12 -14.12 6.36
C ALA A 195 -13.21 -14.73 7.27
N LYS A 196 -13.51 -14.14 8.43
CA LYS A 196 -14.54 -14.62 9.36
C LYS A 196 -15.94 -14.06 9.13
N VAL A 197 -16.14 -13.21 8.13
CA VAL A 197 -17.47 -12.64 7.79
C VAL A 197 -18.15 -13.39 6.62
N ALA A 198 -17.45 -14.35 6.00
CA ALA A 198 -18.01 -15.24 4.99
C ALA A 198 -18.10 -16.68 5.52
N MET A 199 -19.00 -16.91 6.47
CA MET A 199 -19.60 -18.20 6.79
C MET A 199 -20.96 -17.97 7.45
#